data_AF-A0A2T5J1E3-F1
#
_entry.id   AF-A0A2T5J1E3-F1
#
_cell.length_a   1.000
_cell.length_b   1.000
_cell.length_c   1.000
_cell.angle_alpha   90.00
_cell.angle_beta   90.00
_cell.angle_gamma   90.00
#
_symmetry.space_group_name_H-M   'P 1'
#
loop_
_entity.id
_entity.type
_entity.pdbx_description
1 polymer ?
#
loop_
_entity_poly.entity_id
_entity_poly.type
_entity_poly.pdbx_seq_one_letter_code
_entity_poly.pdbx_strand_id
1 'polypeptide(L)' 'MSGKYLNPNMTVRMPQALKDQLKQHAIANNRTLNAEIVFALQQYNKQQQLASEKST' A
#
# COMPACT_ATOMS: atom_id res chain seq x y z
N MET A 1 -22.03 -17.76 14.46
CA MET A 1 -20.99 -17.92 13.41
C MET A 1 -20.06 -16.72 13.48
N SER A 2 -18.76 -16.99 13.59
CA SER A 2 -17.69 -16.02 13.85
C SER A 2 -17.66 -14.87 12.83
N GLY A 3 -17.58 -13.64 13.34
CA GLY A 3 -17.43 -12.41 12.55
C GLY A 3 -16.12 -12.41 11.79
N LYS A 4 -16.15 -12.94 10.57
CA LYS A 4 -15.08 -12.74 9.60
C LYS A 4 -15.05 -11.25 9.28
N TYR A 5 -14.09 -10.55 9.87
CA TYR A 5 -13.78 -9.16 9.58
C TYR A 5 -13.84 -8.96 8.07
N LEU A 6 -14.89 -8.25 7.66
CA LEU A 6 -15.15 -7.84 6.31
C LEU A 6 -14.12 -6.77 5.99
N ASN A 7 -12.86 -7.15 5.75
CA ASN A 7 -11.92 -6.25 5.10
C ASN A 7 -12.43 -6.09 3.67
N PRO A 8 -13.04 -4.95 3.31
CA PRO A 8 -13.55 -4.77 1.97
C PRO A 8 -12.36 -4.88 1.01
N ASN A 9 -12.36 -5.92 0.19
CA ASN A 9 -11.34 -6.09 -0.83
C ASN A 9 -11.46 -4.94 -1.84
N MET A 10 -10.58 -3.95 -1.72
CA MET A 10 -10.53 -2.81 -2.64
C MET A 10 -9.78 -3.22 -3.91
N THR A 11 -10.43 -3.09 -5.06
CA THR A 11 -9.78 -3.32 -6.36
C THR A 11 -9.19 -2.02 -6.87
N VAL A 12 -7.86 -1.92 -6.91
CA VAL A 12 -7.15 -0.76 -7.47
C VAL A 12 -6.77 -1.07 -8.91
N ARG A 13 -7.27 -0.26 -9.85
CA ARG A 13 -6.82 -0.31 -11.25
C ARG A 13 -5.57 0.54 -11.40
N MET A 14 -4.53 -0.07 -11.93
CA MET A 14 -3.24 0.57 -12.15
C MET A 14 -2.63 0.06 -13.47
N PRO A 15 -1.72 0.81 -14.11
CA PRO A 15 -0.98 0.35 -15.27
C PRO A 15 -0.24 -0.95 -14.98
N GLN A 16 -0.18 -1.85 -15.97
CA GLN A 16 0.45 -3.17 -15.80
C GLN A 16 1.92 -3.05 -15.38
N ALA A 17 2.68 -2.11 -15.97
CA ALA A 17 4.07 -1.85 -15.61
C ALA A 17 4.23 -1.51 -14.11
N LEU A 18 3.34 -0.67 -13.57
CA LEU A 18 3.38 -0.29 -12.15
C LEU A 18 3.04 -1.46 -11.23
N LYS A 19 2.07 -2.29 -11.63
CA LYS A 19 1.74 -3.53 -10.91
C LYS A 19 2.92 -4.50 -10.88
N ASP A 20 3.65 -4.62 -11.98
CA ASP A 20 4.80 -5.51 -12.08
C ASP A 20 5.96 -5.02 -11.22
N GLN A 21 6.20 -3.71 -11.18
CA GLN A 21 7.16 -3.11 -10.23
C GLN A 21 6.77 -3.39 -8.78
N LEU A 22 5.53 -3.12 -8.38
CA LEU A 22 5.03 -3.41 -7.03
C LEU A 22 5.16 -4.91 -6.67
N LYS A 23 4.97 -5.79 -7.65
CA LYS A 23 5.16 -7.23 -7.46
C LYS A 23 6.63 -7.59 -7.22
N GLN A 24 7.56 -6.97 -7.94
CA GLN A 24 9.00 -7.15 -7.70
C GLN A 24 9.40 -6.66 -6.30
N HIS A 25 8.91 -5.49 -5.89
CA HIS A 25 9.14 -4.96 -4.54
C HIS A 25 8.55 -5.86 -3.46
N ALA A 26 7.33 -6.37 -3.65
CA ALA A 26 6.69 -7.29 -2.73
C ALA A 26 7.50 -8.60 -2.56
N ILE A 27 8.02 -9.15 -3.67
CA ILE A 27 8.89 -10.34 -3.64
C ILE A 27 10.19 -10.04 -2.89
N ALA A 28 10.86 -8.92 -3.19
CA ALA A 28 12.09 -8.52 -2.52
C ALA A 28 11.90 -8.30 -1.00
N ASN A 29 10.73 -7.79 -0.60
CA ASN A 29 10.39 -7.50 0.78
C ASN A 29 9.74 -8.69 1.52
N ASN A 30 9.63 -9.87 0.89
CA ASN A 30 8.92 -11.04 1.42
C ASN A 30 7.49 -10.72 1.90
N ARG A 31 6.79 -9.85 1.17
CA ARG A 31 5.42 -9.40 1.48
C ARG A 31 4.46 -9.82 0.39
N THR A 32 3.17 -9.92 0.74
CA THR A 32 2.11 -10.01 -0.26
C THR A 32 1.99 -8.68 -1.00
N LEU A 33 1.57 -8.73 -2.26
CA LEU A 33 1.37 -7.51 -3.07
C LEU A 33 0.42 -6.52 -2.38
N ASN A 34 -0.61 -7.01 -1.69
CA ASN A 34 -1.53 -6.18 -0.92
C ASN A 34 -0.84 -5.53 0.29
N ALA A 35 -0.02 -6.27 1.03
CA ALA A 35 0.73 -5.71 2.16
C ALA A 35 1.74 -4.64 1.72
N GLU A 36 2.36 -4.83 0.56
CA GLU A 36 3.28 -3.85 -0.02
C GLU A 36 2.55 -2.58 -0.48
N ILE A 37 1.38 -2.72 -1.11
CA ILE A 37 0.53 -1.57 -1.47
C ILE A 37 0.12 -0.79 -0.23
N VAL A 38 -0.34 -1.48 0.82
CA VAL A 38 -0.73 -0.82 2.08
C VAL A 38 0.47 -0.11 2.71
N PHE A 39 1.63 -0.74 2.72
CA PHE A 39 2.86 -0.14 3.25
C PHE A 39 3.26 1.12 2.46
N ALA A 40 3.22 1.07 1.13
CA ALA A 40 3.53 2.21 0.27
C ALA A 40 2.56 3.39 0.54
N LEU A 41 1.27 3.12 0.68
CA LEU A 41 0.25 4.13 1.02
C LEU A 41 0.48 4.73 2.41
N GLN A 42 0.81 3.92 3.41
CA GLN A 42 1.13 4.39 4.75
C GLN A 42 2.35 5.30 4.74
N GLN A 43 3.41 4.93 4.00
CA GLN A 43 4.60 5.76 3.90
C GLN A 43 4.37 7.05 3.15
N TYR A 44 3.58 7.02 2.08
CA TYR A 44 3.19 8.24 1.39
C TYR A 44 2.44 9.20 2.33
N ASN A 45 1.44 8.71 3.06
CA ASN A 45 0.71 9.52 4.04
C ASN A 45 1.63 10.10 5.12
N LYS A 46 2.55 9.29 5.66
CA LYS A 46 3.52 9.75 6.65
C LYS A 46 4.41 10.86 6.11
N GLN A 47 4.88 10.73 4.87
CA GLN A 47 5.70 11.76 4.21
C GLN A 47 4.91 13.06 4.00
N GLN A 48 3.63 12.97 3.62
CA GLN A 48 2.78 14.14 3.45
C GLN A 48 2.52 14.87 4.78
N GLN A 49 2.30 14.13 5.86
CA GLN A 49 2.13 14.71 7.20
C GLN A 49 3.40 15.44 7.66
N LEU A 50 4.56 14.81 7.49
CA LEU A 50 5.86 15.42 7.79
C LEU A 50 6.16 16.65 6.93
N ALA A 51 5.69 16.67 5.67
CA ALA A 51 5.83 17.83 4.79
C ALA A 51 4.92 18.98 5.21
N SER A 52 3.70 18.68 5.70
CA SER A 52 2.80 19.71 6.24
C SER A 52 3.29 20.31 7.56
N GLU A 53 3.91 19.51 8.43
CA GLU A 53 4.44 19.99 9.73
C GLU A 53 5.69 20.87 9.58
N LYS A 54 6.49 20.68 8.53
CA LYS A 54 7.68 21.52 8.25
C LYS A 54 7.36 22.89 7.64
N SER A 55 6.10 23.19 7.36
CA SER A 55 5.68 24.44 6.75
C SER A 55 5.01 25.42 7.74
N THR A 56 5.08 25.16 9.05
CA THR A 56 4.65 26.07 10.13
C THR A 56 5.85 26.44 10.99
#